data_AF-A0A6C0APQ2-F1
#
_entry.id   AF-A0A6C0APQ2-F1
#
_cell.length_a   1.000
_cell.length_b   1.000
_cell.length_c   1.000
_cell.angle_alpha   90.00
_cell.angle_beta   90.00
_cell.angle_gamma   90.00
#
_symmetry.space_group_name_H-M   'P 1'
#
loop_
_entity.id
_entity.type
_entity.pdbx_description
1 polymer ?
#
loop_
_entity_poly.entity_id
_entity_poly.type
_entity_poly.pdbx_seq_one_letter_code
_entity_poly.pdbx_strand_id
1 'polypeptide(L)'
;MTNTKTRKKLWPPKYYRGLTRKAAEQRRKEIGKFGSMDWKDPKAYVGFKTDMGVQTKPSSYTSQFKKMFPDALSLEEKAKATGVPVRYLRESYNRGLAAWRTGHRPGASQQAWGYARVHSLLLKGKTFHTADADIARRAIKESPSAKKWFSKIK
;
A
#
# COMPACT_ATOMS: atom_id res chain seq x y z
N MET A 1 -35.99 27.02 -7.86
CA MET A 1 -34.92 26.74 -6.87
C MET A 1 -34.33 25.37 -7.17
N THR A 2 -33.19 25.29 -7.83
CA THR A 2 -32.53 24.00 -8.13
C THR A 2 -31.83 23.50 -6.87
N ASN A 3 -32.37 22.44 -6.28
CA ASN A 3 -31.82 21.79 -5.09
C ASN A 3 -30.48 21.10 -5.46
N THR A 4 -29.39 21.84 -5.44
CA THR A 4 -28.03 21.33 -5.62
C THR A 4 -27.63 20.58 -4.35
N LYS A 5 -28.09 19.32 -4.22
CA LYS A 5 -27.53 18.37 -3.25
C LYS A 5 -26.02 18.35 -3.40
N THR A 6 -25.29 18.91 -2.43
CA THR A 6 -23.83 18.89 -2.35
C THR A 6 -23.37 17.44 -2.47
N ARG A 7 -22.67 17.13 -3.56
CA ARG A 7 -22.19 15.77 -3.82
C ARG A 7 -21.22 15.36 -2.73
N LYS A 8 -21.48 14.23 -2.08
CA LYS A 8 -20.60 13.69 -1.03
C LYS A 8 -19.22 13.43 -1.63
N LYS A 9 -18.21 14.18 -1.18
CA LYS A 9 -16.84 14.10 -1.71
C LYS A 9 -16.25 12.73 -1.39
N LEU A 10 -15.99 11.93 -2.43
CA LEU A 10 -15.35 10.63 -2.28
C LEU A 10 -13.85 10.82 -2.04
N TRP A 11 -13.38 10.31 -0.90
CA TRP A 11 -11.99 10.43 -0.48
C TRP A 11 -11.46 9.08 -0.01
N PRO A 12 -10.20 8.71 -0.30
CA PRO A 12 -9.28 9.37 -1.23
C PRO A 12 -9.70 9.25 -2.71
N PRO A 13 -9.52 10.27 -3.58
CA PRO A 13 -10.01 10.24 -4.97
C PRO A 13 -9.38 9.12 -5.80
N LYS A 14 -8.13 8.76 -5.50
CA LYS A 14 -7.40 7.67 -6.18
C LYS A 14 -8.07 6.30 -6.00
N TYR A 15 -8.91 6.11 -4.98
CA TYR A 15 -9.62 4.84 -4.75
C TYR A 15 -10.86 4.71 -5.64
N TYR A 16 -11.27 5.78 -6.33
CA TYR A 16 -12.46 5.79 -7.16
C TYR A 16 -12.17 6.06 -8.64
N ARG A 17 -10.90 6.24 -9.00
CA ARG A 17 -10.48 6.60 -10.36
C ARG A 17 -10.84 5.51 -11.37
N GLY A 18 -11.46 5.90 -12.49
CA GLY A 18 -11.83 4.99 -13.57
C GLY A 18 -13.16 4.24 -13.35
N LEU A 19 -13.84 4.47 -12.23
CA LEU A 19 -15.12 3.83 -11.95
C LEU A 19 -16.29 4.66 -12.45
N THR A 20 -17.35 3.97 -12.88
CA THR A 20 -18.66 4.61 -13.07
C THR A 20 -19.20 5.15 -11.75
N ARG A 21 -20.14 6.09 -11.81
CA ARG A 21 -20.80 6.64 -10.60
C ARG A 21 -21.38 5.56 -9.70
N LYS A 22 -22.03 4.55 -10.29
CA LYS A 22 -22.63 3.43 -9.56
C LYS A 22 -21.57 2.58 -8.87
N ALA A 23 -20.48 2.26 -9.57
CA ALA A 23 -19.37 1.51 -9.01
C ALA A 23 -18.60 2.28 -7.92
N ALA A 24 -18.48 3.61 -8.04
CA ALA A 24 -17.84 4.44 -7.02
C ALA A 24 -18.65 4.47 -5.71
N GLU A 25 -19.98 4.57 -5.79
CA GLU A 25 -20.85 4.49 -4.62
C GLU A 25 -20.84 3.09 -3.99
N GLN A 26 -20.83 2.04 -4.80
CA GLN A 26 -20.65 0.67 -4.31
C GLN A 26 -19.32 0.51 -3.57
N ARG A 27 -18.21 0.98 -4.17
CA ARG A 27 -16.89 0.91 -3.55
C ARG A 27 -16.84 1.68 -2.23
N ARG A 28 -17.52 2.82 -2.12
CA ARG A 28 -17.63 3.56 -0.86
C ARG A 28 -18.27 2.71 0.25
N LYS A 29 -19.32 1.95 -0.08
CA LYS A 29 -19.98 1.02 0.85
C LYS A 29 -19.07 -0.16 1.20
N GLU A 30 -18.35 -0.71 0.22
CA GLU A 30 -17.38 -1.79 0.44
C GLU A 30 -16.25 -1.35 1.37
N ILE A 31 -15.65 -0.19 1.12
CA ILE A 31 -14.65 0.43 2.01
C ILE A 31 -15.17 0.56 3.44
N GLY A 32 -16.41 1.01 3.62
CA GLY A 32 -17.03 1.10 4.94
C GLY A 32 -17.20 -0.28 5.59
N LYS A 33 -17.77 -1.24 4.86
CA LYS A 33 -18.06 -2.60 5.34
C LYS A 33 -16.80 -3.36 5.75
N PHE A 34 -15.78 -3.39 4.88
CA PHE A 34 -14.55 -4.13 5.14
C PHE A 34 -13.59 -3.35 6.05
N GLY A 35 -13.66 -2.02 6.01
CA GLY A 35 -12.95 -1.14 6.93
C GLY A 35 -13.39 -1.28 8.38
N SER A 36 -14.67 -1.58 8.64
CA SER A 36 -15.19 -1.79 10.00
C SER A 36 -14.91 -3.19 10.57
N MET A 37 -14.43 -4.14 9.77
CA MET A 37 -14.07 -5.48 10.25
C MET A 37 -12.74 -5.48 11.01
N ASP A 38 -12.51 -6.51 11.83
CA ASP A 38 -11.21 -6.72 12.47
C ASP A 38 -10.14 -7.07 11.41
N TRP A 39 -8.89 -6.65 11.63
CA TRP A 39 -7.78 -7.00 10.72
C TRP A 39 -7.35 -8.48 10.84
N LYS A 40 -7.79 -9.18 11.88
CA LYS A 40 -7.62 -10.63 12.06
C LYS A 40 -8.73 -11.42 11.39
N ASP A 41 -9.83 -10.79 10.98
CA ASP A 41 -10.92 -11.49 10.30
C ASP A 41 -10.56 -11.79 8.83
N PRO A 42 -10.41 -13.07 8.43
CA PRO A 42 -10.11 -13.42 7.05
C PRO A 42 -11.19 -12.93 6.07
N LYS A 43 -12.45 -12.77 6.51
CA LYS A 43 -13.54 -12.27 5.67
C LYS A 43 -13.35 -10.81 5.27
N ALA A 44 -12.48 -10.07 5.96
CA ALA A 44 -12.15 -8.70 5.59
C ALA A 44 -11.27 -8.60 4.32
N TYR A 45 -10.71 -9.71 3.85
CA TYR A 45 -9.72 -9.75 2.78
C TYR A 45 -10.22 -10.45 1.50
N VAL A 46 -11.53 -10.62 1.34
CA VAL A 46 -12.15 -11.23 0.14
C VAL A 46 -12.11 -10.34 -1.11
N GLY A 47 -11.77 -9.05 -0.94
CA GLY A 47 -11.70 -8.06 -2.01
C GLY A 47 -13.01 -7.38 -2.37
N PHE A 48 -12.89 -6.31 -3.14
CA PHE A 48 -14.04 -5.51 -3.52
C PHE A 48 -14.59 -6.02 -4.85
N LYS A 49 -15.91 -6.15 -4.97
CA LYS A 49 -16.52 -6.56 -6.25
C LYS A 49 -16.19 -5.56 -7.35
N THR A 50 -15.95 -4.32 -6.95
CA THR A 50 -15.58 -3.21 -7.83
C THR A 50 -14.11 -3.26 -8.30
N ASP A 51 -13.31 -4.27 -7.92
CA ASP A 51 -11.98 -4.57 -8.48
C ASP A 51 -12.04 -5.48 -9.71
N MET A 52 -13.10 -6.28 -9.87
CA MET A 52 -13.19 -7.29 -10.92
C MET A 52 -13.11 -6.64 -12.31
N GLY A 53 -12.19 -7.14 -13.15
CA GLY A 53 -11.94 -6.64 -14.51
C GLY A 53 -11.25 -5.27 -14.58
N VAL A 54 -10.89 -4.66 -13.44
CA VAL A 54 -10.21 -3.36 -13.44
C VAL A 54 -8.71 -3.56 -13.52
N GLN A 55 -8.10 -3.12 -14.62
CA GLN A 55 -6.65 -3.13 -14.76
C GLN A 55 -6.02 -2.01 -13.92
N THR A 56 -4.96 -2.35 -13.20
CA THR A 56 -4.19 -1.39 -12.40
C THR A 56 -2.73 -1.40 -12.80
N LYS A 57 -2.08 -0.25 -12.72
CA LYS A 57 -0.64 -0.12 -12.94
C LYS A 57 0.13 -0.24 -11.62
N PRO A 58 1.36 -0.78 -11.63
CA PRO A 58 2.21 -0.81 -10.45
C PRO A 58 2.41 0.61 -9.89
N SER A 59 2.72 0.70 -8.59
CA SER A 59 3.06 2.00 -8.00
C SER A 59 4.39 2.51 -8.56
N SER A 60 4.58 3.83 -8.56
CA SER A 60 5.86 4.45 -8.97
C SER A 60 7.04 3.87 -8.18
N TYR A 61 6.90 3.70 -6.87
CA TYR A 61 7.91 3.08 -6.02
C TYR A 61 8.20 1.64 -6.42
N THR A 62 7.18 0.87 -6.83
CA THR A 62 7.39 -0.50 -7.31
C THR A 62 8.15 -0.52 -8.63
N SER A 63 7.79 0.35 -9.57
CA SER A 63 8.52 0.47 -10.85
C SER A 63 9.96 0.91 -10.63
N GLN A 64 10.21 1.89 -9.76
CA GLN A 64 11.55 2.38 -9.42
C GLN A 64 12.38 1.30 -8.72
N PHE A 65 11.79 0.60 -7.74
CA PHE A 65 12.48 -0.45 -7.01
C PHE A 65 12.87 -1.61 -7.95
N LYS A 66 11.95 -2.06 -8.81
CA LYS A 66 12.24 -3.11 -9.81
C LYS A 66 13.31 -2.67 -10.81
N LYS A 67 13.41 -1.38 -11.14
CA LYS A 67 14.49 -0.86 -12.00
C LYS A 67 15.85 -0.94 -11.31
N MET A 68 15.91 -0.75 -9.98
CA MET A 68 17.15 -0.84 -9.21
C MET A 68 17.55 -2.29 -8.90
N PHE A 69 16.56 -3.14 -8.65
CA PHE A 69 16.73 -4.53 -8.21
C PHE A 69 15.73 -5.44 -8.93
N PRO A 70 15.96 -5.73 -10.22
CA PRO A 70 15.02 -6.53 -11.02
C PRO A 70 14.81 -7.94 -10.45
N ASP A 71 15.85 -8.52 -9.85
CA ASP A 71 15.83 -9.89 -9.32
C ASP A 71 15.34 -9.99 -7.87
N ALA A 72 15.08 -8.86 -7.20
CA ALA A 72 14.63 -8.86 -5.81
C ALA A 72 13.11 -9.02 -5.72
N LEU A 73 12.60 -10.26 -5.84
CA LEU A 73 11.17 -10.57 -5.95
C LEU A 73 10.50 -10.85 -4.59
N SER A 74 11.22 -11.46 -3.65
CA SER A 74 10.81 -11.78 -2.28
C SER A 74 11.16 -10.68 -1.27
N LEU A 75 10.77 -10.83 0.01
CA LEU A 75 11.19 -9.89 1.06
C LEU A 75 12.65 -10.12 1.45
N GLU A 76 13.10 -11.36 1.39
CA GLU A 76 14.44 -11.84 1.69
C GLU A 76 15.45 -11.26 0.70
N GLU A 77 15.15 -11.32 -0.61
CA GLU A 77 16.01 -10.74 -1.64
C GLU A 77 16.04 -9.21 -1.54
N LYS A 78 14.92 -8.56 -1.18
CA LYS A 78 14.90 -7.11 -0.92
C LYS A 78 15.74 -6.75 0.29
N ALA A 79 15.69 -7.56 1.35
CA ALA A 79 16.52 -7.38 2.53
C ALA A 79 18.01 -7.55 2.18
N LYS A 80 18.36 -8.55 1.37
CA LYS A 80 19.73 -8.77 0.86
C LYS A 80 20.21 -7.60 0.01
N ALA A 81 19.37 -7.11 -0.91
CA ALA A 81 19.71 -6.03 -1.83
C ALA A 81 19.89 -4.67 -1.14
N THR A 82 19.11 -4.41 -0.09
CA THR A 82 19.08 -3.11 0.59
C THR A 82 19.85 -3.10 1.91
N GLY A 83 20.12 -4.25 2.52
CA GLY A 83 20.67 -4.33 3.87
C GLY A 83 19.68 -3.98 4.98
N VAL A 84 18.39 -3.73 4.66
CA VAL A 84 17.35 -3.52 5.65
C VAL A 84 16.85 -4.88 6.17
N PRO A 85 16.84 -5.14 7.49
CA PRO A 85 16.45 -6.44 8.02
C PRO A 85 15.06 -6.89 7.57
N VAL A 86 14.94 -8.15 7.14
CA VAL A 86 13.70 -8.72 6.59
C VAL A 86 12.50 -8.59 7.53
N ARG A 87 12.72 -8.62 8.86
CA ARG A 87 11.65 -8.42 9.85
C ARG A 87 10.90 -7.10 9.67
N TYR A 88 11.64 -6.02 9.33
CA TYR A 88 11.05 -4.70 9.11
C TYR A 88 10.31 -4.60 7.78
N LEU A 89 10.82 -5.29 6.75
CA LEU A 89 10.13 -5.37 5.46
C LEU A 89 8.85 -6.18 5.59
N ARG A 90 8.87 -7.28 6.34
CA ARG A 90 7.69 -8.10 6.63
C ARG A 90 6.65 -7.34 7.43
N GLU A 91 7.07 -6.55 8.41
CA GLU A 91 6.16 -5.71 9.17
C GLU A 91 5.45 -4.67 8.28
N SER A 92 6.21 -3.94 7.44
CA SER A 92 5.62 -2.98 6.48
C SER A 92 4.69 -3.68 5.48
N TYR A 93 5.09 -4.84 4.97
CA TYR A 93 4.28 -5.67 4.09
C TYR A 93 2.94 -6.05 4.75
N ASN A 94 2.98 -6.56 5.98
CA ASN A 94 1.79 -6.96 6.74
C ASN A 94 0.89 -5.76 7.06
N ARG A 95 1.44 -4.59 7.39
CA ARG A 95 0.64 -3.35 7.53
C ARG A 95 -0.02 -2.95 6.22
N GLY A 96 0.63 -3.21 5.08
CA GLY A 96 0.04 -3.03 3.76
C GLY A 96 -1.12 -4.00 3.52
N LEU A 97 -0.92 -5.30 3.76
CA LEU A 97 -1.98 -6.30 3.67
C LEU A 97 -3.18 -5.92 4.55
N ALA A 98 -2.92 -5.48 5.77
CA ALA A 98 -3.95 -5.09 6.73
C ALA A 98 -4.73 -3.84 6.28
N ALA A 99 -4.04 -2.82 5.76
CA ALA A 99 -4.69 -1.59 5.28
C ALA A 99 -5.50 -1.79 3.98
N TRP A 100 -5.24 -2.86 3.23
CA TRP A 100 -5.93 -3.09 1.96
C TRP A 100 -7.46 -3.18 2.12
N ARG A 101 -7.95 -3.81 3.20
CA ARG A 101 -9.39 -3.90 3.52
C ARG A 101 -10.05 -2.55 3.77
N THR A 102 -9.28 -1.56 4.22
CA THR A 102 -9.79 -0.21 4.53
C THR A 102 -9.86 0.69 3.29
N GLY A 103 -9.48 0.17 2.13
CA GLY A 103 -9.52 0.87 0.85
C GLY A 103 -8.18 0.88 0.12
N HIS A 104 -8.25 0.79 -1.21
CA HIS A 104 -7.11 0.72 -2.09
C HIS A 104 -7.49 1.19 -3.50
N ARG A 105 -6.50 1.29 -4.39
CA ARG A 105 -6.74 1.64 -5.81
C ARG A 105 -7.51 0.52 -6.49
N PRO A 106 -8.52 0.82 -7.34
CA PRO A 106 -9.24 -0.21 -8.07
C PRO A 106 -8.30 -1.18 -8.82
N GLY A 107 -8.57 -2.48 -8.66
CA GLY A 107 -7.82 -3.56 -9.31
C GLY A 107 -6.47 -3.88 -8.65
N ALA A 108 -6.09 -3.21 -7.56
CA ALA A 108 -4.86 -3.53 -6.85
C ALA A 108 -5.04 -4.75 -5.96
N SER A 109 -4.30 -5.83 -6.24
CA SER A 109 -4.29 -7.00 -5.36
C SER A 109 -3.69 -6.67 -3.99
N GLN A 110 -4.06 -7.47 -2.99
CA GLN A 110 -3.56 -7.32 -1.63
C GLN A 110 -2.02 -7.39 -1.57
N GLN A 111 -1.42 -8.37 -2.26
CA GLN A 111 0.03 -8.52 -2.35
C GLN A 111 0.71 -7.32 -3.02
N ALA A 112 0.15 -6.83 -4.14
CA ALA A 112 0.68 -5.65 -4.82
C ALA A 112 0.63 -4.41 -3.92
N TRP A 113 -0.39 -4.31 -3.07
CA TRP A 113 -0.51 -3.24 -2.07
C TRP A 113 0.54 -3.35 -0.97
N GLY A 114 0.75 -4.56 -0.42
CA GLY A 114 1.81 -4.86 0.55
C GLY A 114 3.19 -4.50 0.01
N TYR A 115 3.55 -5.00 -1.18
CA TYR A 115 4.84 -4.70 -1.79
C TYR A 115 5.01 -3.23 -2.15
N ALA A 116 3.97 -2.54 -2.63
CA ALA A 116 4.05 -1.10 -2.88
C ALA A 116 4.42 -0.32 -1.61
N ARG A 117 3.94 -0.76 -0.44
CA ARG A 117 4.26 -0.18 0.85
C ARG A 117 5.72 -0.41 1.26
N VAL A 118 6.22 -1.64 1.07
CA VAL A 118 7.64 -2.00 1.26
C VAL A 118 8.55 -1.19 0.35
N HIS A 119 8.23 -1.09 -0.93
CA HIS A 119 9.03 -0.30 -1.88
C HIS A 119 9.02 1.19 -1.51
N SER A 120 7.87 1.73 -1.09
CA SER A 120 7.80 3.10 -0.58
C SER A 120 8.60 3.28 0.72
N LEU A 121 8.77 2.25 1.56
CA LEU A 121 9.61 2.33 2.74
C LEU A 121 11.09 2.37 2.33
N LEU A 122 11.51 1.39 1.51
CA LEU A 122 12.89 1.23 1.07
C LEU A 122 13.42 2.42 0.26
N LEU A 123 12.54 3.11 -0.46
CA LEU A 123 12.89 4.28 -1.30
C LEU A 123 12.61 5.63 -0.61
N LYS A 124 12.48 5.67 0.72
CA LYS A 124 12.15 6.89 1.49
C LYS A 124 10.93 7.66 0.95
N GLY A 125 9.97 6.92 0.44
CA GLY A 125 8.70 7.44 -0.03
C GLY A 125 7.74 7.77 1.10
N LYS A 126 6.45 7.90 0.75
CA LYS A 126 5.40 8.30 1.70
C LYS A 126 5.37 7.44 2.97
N THR A 127 5.48 6.11 2.86
CA THR A 127 5.34 5.23 4.03
C THR A 127 6.50 5.37 5.01
N PHE A 128 7.73 5.58 4.52
CA PHE A 128 8.90 5.88 5.34
C PHE A 128 8.68 7.10 6.25
N HIS A 129 8.00 8.14 5.74
CA HIS A 129 7.76 9.37 6.49
C HIS A 129 6.44 9.39 7.28
N THR A 130 5.58 8.37 7.12
CA THR A 130 4.24 8.37 7.72
C THR A 130 3.95 7.04 8.38
N ALA A 131 3.17 6.19 7.71
CA ALA A 131 2.53 5.03 8.31
C ALA A 131 3.52 3.89 8.72
N ASP A 132 4.77 3.95 8.25
CA ASP A 132 5.85 3.04 8.60
C ASP A 132 7.08 3.80 9.14
N ALA A 133 6.92 5.04 9.61
CA ALA A 133 8.03 5.86 10.11
C ALA A 133 8.66 5.29 11.39
N ASP A 134 7.88 4.58 12.21
CA ASP A 134 8.40 3.85 13.36
C ASP A 134 9.25 2.64 12.93
N ILE A 135 8.85 1.92 11.87
CA ILE A 135 9.63 0.83 11.27
C ILE A 135 10.96 1.36 10.76
N ALA A 136 10.94 2.48 10.01
CA ALA A 136 12.14 3.13 9.51
C ALA A 136 13.11 3.51 10.65
N ARG A 137 12.60 4.16 11.70
CA ARG A 137 13.40 4.56 12.87
C ARG A 137 14.03 3.36 13.57
N ARG A 138 13.27 2.29 13.83
CA ARG A 138 13.79 1.07 14.47
C ARG A 138 14.82 0.36 13.59
N ALA A 139 14.56 0.25 12.28
CA ALA A 139 15.51 -0.32 11.33
C ALA A 139 16.85 0.44 11.33
N ILE A 140 16.82 1.77 11.27
CA ILE A 140 18.02 2.63 11.29
C ILE A 140 18.76 2.51 12.63
N LYS A 141 18.04 2.47 13.75
CA LYS A 141 18.63 2.37 15.08
C LYS A 141 19.36 1.04 15.30
N GLU A 142 18.79 -0.05 14.81
CA GLU A 142 19.24 -1.41 15.13
C GLU A 142 20.16 -2.03 14.08
N SER A 143 20.20 -1.51 12.86
CA SER A 143 20.99 -2.08 11.77
C SER A 143 21.89 -1.02 11.10
N PRO A 144 23.22 -1.15 11.24
CA PRO A 144 24.17 -0.29 10.51
C PRO A 144 23.96 -0.34 8.99
N SER A 145 23.64 -1.52 8.45
CA SER A 145 23.34 -1.71 7.03
C SER A 145 22.07 -0.96 6.60
N ALA A 146 21.01 -1.00 7.40
CA ALA A 146 19.80 -0.19 7.14
C ALA A 146 20.10 1.31 7.23
N LYS A 147 20.88 1.74 8.23
CA LYS A 147 21.32 3.14 8.35
C LYS A 147 22.09 3.59 7.10
N LYS A 148 23.04 2.78 6.63
CA LYS A 148 23.82 3.03 5.40
C LYS A 148 22.93 3.09 4.15
N TRP A 149 21.93 2.21 4.07
CA TRP A 149 20.96 2.23 2.97
C TRP A 149 20.15 3.52 2.94
N PHE A 150 19.51 3.87 4.06
CA PHE A 150 18.66 5.05 4.14
C PHE A 150 19.44 6.37 4.08
N SER A 151 20.74 6.38 4.40
CA SER A 151 21.59 7.55 4.14
C SER A 151 21.95 7.71 2.66
N LYS A 152 22.00 6.61 1.89
CA LYS A 152 22.31 6.62 0.46
C LYS A 152 21.10 7.02 -0.39
N ILE A 153 19.91 6.55 -0.02
CA ILE A 153 18.67 6.88 -0.73
C ILE A 153 18.30 8.34 -0.43
N LYS A 154 18.06 9.11 -1.48
CA LYS A 154 17.60 10.50 -1.39
C LYS A 154 16.10 10.53 -1.17
#